data_AF-A0AAW8YF20-F1
#
_entry.id   AF-A0AAW8YF20-F1
#
_cell.length_a   1.000
_cell.length_b   1.000
_cell.length_c   1.000
_cell.angle_alpha   90.00
_cell.angle_beta   90.00
_cell.angle_gamma   90.00
#
_symmetry.space_group_name_H-M   'P 1'
#
loop_
_entity.id
_entity.type
_entity.pdbx_description
1 polymer ?
#
loop_
_entity_poly.entity_id
_entity_poly.type
_entity_poly.pdbx_seq_one_letter_code
_entity_poly.pdbx_strand_id
1 'polypeptide(L)'
;MFTGIINDYGAVAQIDRHQNSSKIKITTSLVKEINSKIGDSIAVNGVCLTITRIFTDGFQVDVMPETTKRTAFNRFRVGTKVNLEPALLPTDRIDGHFVLGHVDTTATLIKKVVDDNAIDFEFTIGNDFKQYIVEKGSIALDGVSLTIVKVIENHFIVSLIPHTIKETTFKYLKIGNQVNVETDILGKYILSKKRDFNG
;
A
#
# COMPACT_ATOMS: atom_id res chain seq x y z
N MET A 1 -8.25 3.11 -9.67
CA MET A 1 -8.39 3.81 -8.38
C MET A 1 -8.88 2.81 -7.36
N PHE A 2 -8.59 3.08 -6.10
CA PHE A 2 -8.80 2.23 -4.93
C PHE A 2 -9.25 3.12 -3.75
N THR A 3 -9.57 2.49 -2.63
CA THR A 3 -10.04 3.15 -1.41
C THR A 3 -9.07 2.97 -0.24
N GLY A 4 -8.16 2.01 -0.37
CA GLY A 4 -7.28 1.54 0.69
C GLY A 4 -7.96 0.62 1.70
N ILE A 5 -9.09 0.02 1.35
CA ILE A 5 -9.75 -1.00 2.15
C ILE A 5 -9.36 -2.36 1.59
N ILE A 6 -8.57 -3.11 2.34
CA ILE A 6 -8.01 -4.39 1.89
C ILE A 6 -9.10 -5.46 1.88
N ASN A 7 -9.26 -6.14 0.74
CA ASN A 7 -10.24 -7.21 0.57
C ASN A 7 -9.70 -8.59 0.95
N ASP A 8 -8.41 -8.83 0.70
CA ASP A 8 -7.73 -10.07 1.06
C ASP A 8 -6.21 -9.83 1.18
N TYR A 9 -5.48 -10.81 1.71
CA TYR A 9 -4.03 -10.86 1.59
C TYR A 9 -3.56 -12.17 0.95
N GLY A 10 -2.77 -12.03 -0.12
CA GLY A 10 -2.18 -13.14 -0.84
C GLY A 10 -0.79 -13.54 -0.32
N ALA A 11 -0.18 -14.48 -1.02
CA ALA A 11 1.24 -14.80 -0.84
C ALA A 11 1.96 -14.83 -2.19
N VAL A 12 3.15 -14.24 -2.25
CA VAL A 12 4.04 -14.33 -3.40
C VAL A 12 4.46 -15.78 -3.58
N ALA A 13 4.09 -16.40 -4.70
CA ALA A 13 4.39 -17.80 -5.00
C ALA A 13 5.61 -17.94 -5.92
N GLN A 14 5.82 -16.99 -6.82
CA GLN A 14 6.94 -17.01 -7.76
C GLN A 14 7.36 -15.58 -8.13
N ILE A 15 8.66 -15.38 -8.35
CA ILE A 15 9.23 -14.13 -8.82
C ILE A 15 10.21 -14.45 -9.95
N ASP A 16 9.84 -14.12 -11.18
CA ASP A 16 10.71 -14.22 -12.35
C ASP A 16 11.33 -12.85 -12.62
N ARG A 17 12.62 -12.70 -12.29
CA ARG A 17 13.34 -11.45 -12.49
C ARG A 17 13.95 -11.41 -13.89
N HIS A 18 13.67 -10.33 -14.61
CA HIS A 18 14.33 -9.96 -15.86
C HIS A 18 15.25 -8.76 -15.62
N GLN A 19 16.04 -8.35 -16.64
CA GLN A 19 17.02 -7.26 -16.50
C GLN A 19 16.43 -5.99 -15.89
N ASN A 20 15.23 -5.60 -16.31
CA ASN A 20 14.59 -4.36 -15.89
C ASN A 20 13.16 -4.55 -15.37
N SER A 21 12.63 -5.76 -15.31
CA SER A 21 11.25 -6.02 -14.89
C SER A 21 11.16 -7.31 -14.09
N SER A 22 10.03 -7.55 -13.46
CA SER A 22 9.78 -8.83 -12.80
C SER A 22 8.35 -9.27 -13.03
N LYS A 23 8.13 -10.57 -13.20
CA LYS A 23 6.80 -11.17 -13.15
C LYS A 23 6.61 -11.81 -11.80
N ILE A 24 5.48 -11.53 -11.17
CA ILE A 24 5.20 -12.02 -9.82
C ILE A 24 3.88 -12.78 -9.87
N LYS A 25 3.92 -14.06 -9.47
CA LYS A 25 2.72 -14.86 -9.20
C LYS A 25 2.32 -14.66 -7.74
N ILE A 26 1.07 -14.33 -7.52
CA ILE A 26 0.48 -14.18 -6.17
C ILE A 26 -0.64 -15.22 -6.04
N THR A 27 -0.59 -15.96 -4.95
CA THR A 27 -1.63 -16.93 -4.57
C THR A 27 -2.69 -16.26 -3.71
N THR A 28 -3.96 -16.44 -4.09
CA THR A 28 -5.16 -15.89 -3.44
C THR A 28 -6.40 -16.50 -4.11
N SER A 29 -7.52 -16.56 -3.40
CA SER A 29 -8.82 -16.86 -4.00
C SER A 29 -9.55 -15.61 -4.52
N LEU A 30 -9.12 -14.40 -4.13
CA LEU A 30 -9.82 -13.13 -4.38
C LEU A 30 -10.17 -12.92 -5.86
N VAL A 31 -9.19 -13.07 -6.77
CA VAL A 31 -9.40 -12.81 -8.21
C VAL A 31 -10.48 -13.70 -8.83
N LYS A 32 -10.69 -14.90 -8.26
CA LYS A 32 -11.76 -15.81 -8.69
C LYS A 32 -13.09 -15.40 -8.05
N GLU A 33 -13.10 -15.06 -6.78
CA GLU A 33 -14.30 -14.65 -6.03
C GLU A 33 -14.98 -13.42 -6.65
N ILE A 34 -14.18 -12.46 -7.14
CA ILE A 34 -14.69 -11.22 -7.76
C ILE A 34 -14.76 -11.28 -9.29
N ASN A 35 -14.51 -12.44 -9.90
CA ASN A 35 -14.48 -12.63 -11.36
C ASN A 35 -13.58 -11.64 -12.12
N SER A 36 -12.37 -11.41 -11.61
CA SER A 36 -11.38 -10.58 -12.30
C SER A 36 -11.02 -11.13 -13.68
N LYS A 37 -10.58 -10.24 -14.56
CA LYS A 37 -10.15 -10.52 -15.93
C LYS A 37 -8.71 -10.10 -16.15
N ILE A 38 -8.08 -10.69 -17.16
CA ILE A 38 -6.79 -10.20 -17.66
C ILE A 38 -6.99 -8.75 -18.14
N GLY A 39 -6.09 -7.86 -17.72
CA GLY A 39 -6.20 -6.42 -17.95
C GLY A 39 -6.79 -5.63 -16.80
N ASP A 40 -7.43 -6.28 -15.82
CA ASP A 40 -7.94 -5.60 -14.64
C ASP A 40 -6.79 -5.06 -13.78
N SER A 41 -7.05 -3.95 -13.09
CA SER A 41 -6.13 -3.35 -12.13
C SER A 41 -6.38 -3.89 -10.73
N ILE A 42 -5.30 -4.23 -10.04
CA ILE A 42 -5.31 -4.69 -8.65
C ILE A 42 -4.14 -4.05 -7.90
N ALA A 43 -4.41 -3.52 -6.71
CA ALA A 43 -3.38 -3.00 -5.83
C ALA A 43 -2.74 -4.16 -5.05
N VAL A 44 -1.42 -4.27 -5.14
CA VAL A 44 -0.61 -5.22 -4.37
C VAL A 44 0.30 -4.42 -3.44
N ASN A 45 0.05 -4.50 -2.12
CA ASN A 45 0.65 -3.59 -1.14
C ASN A 45 0.54 -2.11 -1.57
N GLY A 46 -0.62 -1.70 -2.08
CA GLY A 46 -0.85 -0.33 -2.54
C GLY A 46 -0.17 0.05 -3.86
N VAL A 47 0.43 -0.88 -4.59
CA VAL A 47 0.91 -0.62 -5.96
C VAL A 47 -0.12 -1.10 -6.96
N CYS A 48 -0.63 -0.20 -7.79
CA CYS A 48 -1.51 -0.51 -8.90
C CYS A 48 -0.75 -1.36 -9.93
N LEU A 49 -1.21 -2.58 -10.17
CA LEU A 49 -0.65 -3.50 -11.14
C LEU A 49 -1.76 -4.07 -12.03
N THR A 50 -1.39 -4.44 -13.25
CA THR A 50 -2.31 -5.06 -14.20
C THR A 50 -2.17 -6.57 -14.15
N ILE A 51 -3.30 -7.28 -14.04
CA ILE A 51 -3.34 -8.74 -14.11
C ILE A 51 -2.96 -9.18 -15.52
N THR A 52 -1.85 -9.89 -15.66
CA THR A 52 -1.35 -10.40 -16.97
C THR A 52 -1.73 -11.86 -17.20
N ARG A 53 -1.97 -12.63 -16.14
CA ARG A 53 -2.46 -14.02 -16.19
C ARG A 53 -3.32 -14.35 -14.97
N ILE A 54 -4.29 -15.22 -15.15
CA ILE A 54 -5.11 -15.78 -14.07
C ILE A 54 -4.89 -17.30 -14.03
N PHE A 55 -4.72 -17.83 -12.83
CA PHE A 55 -4.58 -19.25 -12.53
C PHE A 55 -5.73 -19.70 -11.63
N THR A 56 -5.82 -21.01 -11.39
CA THR A 56 -6.80 -21.56 -10.45
C THR A 56 -6.57 -21.15 -9.00
N ASP A 57 -5.31 -20.86 -8.65
CA ASP A 57 -4.83 -20.57 -7.29
C ASP A 57 -4.34 -19.12 -7.10
N GLY A 58 -4.56 -18.24 -8.07
CA GLY A 58 -4.13 -16.86 -8.00
C GLY A 58 -3.94 -16.19 -9.36
N PHE A 59 -3.01 -15.23 -9.42
CA PHE A 59 -2.79 -14.40 -10.62
C PHE A 59 -1.33 -14.01 -10.80
N GLN A 60 -1.00 -13.47 -11.96
CA GLN A 60 0.30 -12.90 -12.27
C GLN A 60 0.17 -11.41 -12.60
N VAL A 61 1.18 -10.65 -12.21
CA VAL A 61 1.38 -9.24 -12.57
C VAL A 61 2.80 -9.03 -13.07
N ASP A 62 2.95 -8.02 -13.92
CA ASP A 62 4.24 -7.55 -14.41
C ASP A 62 4.62 -6.26 -13.68
N VAL A 63 5.81 -6.22 -13.09
CA VAL A 63 6.34 -5.10 -12.31
C VAL A 63 7.41 -4.38 -13.11
N MET A 64 7.19 -3.08 -13.31
CA MET A 64 8.08 -2.20 -14.06
C MET A 64 9.33 -1.83 -13.24
N PRO A 65 10.43 -1.39 -13.91
CA PRO A 65 11.66 -1.01 -13.22
C PRO A 65 11.45 0.16 -12.25
N GLU A 66 10.66 1.17 -12.64
CA GLU A 66 10.37 2.32 -11.79
C GLU A 66 9.64 1.91 -10.51
N THR A 67 8.66 1.00 -10.62
CA THR A 67 7.97 0.40 -9.48
C THR A 67 8.95 -0.27 -8.54
N THR A 68 9.91 -1.04 -9.08
CA THR A 68 10.91 -1.75 -8.27
C THR A 68 11.83 -0.78 -7.49
N LYS A 69 12.09 0.42 -8.02
CA LYS A 69 12.95 1.42 -7.37
C LYS A 69 12.26 2.16 -6.23
N ARG A 70 10.97 2.49 -6.38
CA ARG A 70 10.23 3.34 -5.43
C ARG A 70 9.49 2.58 -4.33
N THR A 71 9.37 1.26 -4.46
CA THR A 71 8.54 0.44 -3.59
C THR A 71 9.38 -0.59 -2.85
N ALA A 72 8.78 -1.20 -1.83
CA ALA A 72 9.35 -2.33 -1.10
C ALA A 72 9.37 -3.65 -1.92
N PHE A 73 9.01 -3.64 -3.21
CA PHE A 73 8.98 -4.85 -4.05
C PHE A 73 10.35 -5.52 -4.20
N ASN A 74 11.45 -4.75 -4.13
CA ASN A 74 12.80 -5.30 -4.13
C ASN A 74 13.05 -6.29 -2.97
N ARG A 75 12.25 -6.22 -1.91
CA ARG A 75 12.32 -7.09 -0.73
C ARG A 75 11.42 -8.32 -0.82
N PHE A 76 10.55 -8.42 -1.83
CA PHE A 76 9.66 -9.56 -1.97
C PHE A 76 10.45 -10.84 -2.19
N ARG A 77 10.03 -11.89 -1.47
CA ARG A 77 10.52 -13.25 -1.59
C ARG A 77 9.32 -14.17 -1.73
N VAL A 78 9.56 -15.38 -2.21
CA VAL A 78 8.52 -16.43 -2.15
C VAL A 78 8.08 -16.59 -0.69
N GLY A 79 6.76 -16.62 -0.47
CA GLY A 79 6.12 -16.64 0.85
C GLY A 79 5.80 -15.26 1.45
N THR A 80 6.28 -14.15 0.87
CA THR A 80 5.92 -12.80 1.33
C THR A 80 4.39 -12.61 1.25
N LYS A 81 3.78 -12.19 2.36
CA LYS A 81 2.36 -11.83 2.42
C LYS A 81 2.15 -10.41 1.88
N VAL A 82 1.09 -10.23 1.09
CA VAL A 82 0.78 -8.96 0.43
C VAL A 82 -0.70 -8.62 0.57
N ASN A 83 -1.02 -7.37 0.88
CA ASN A 83 -2.39 -6.85 0.84
C ASN A 83 -2.86 -6.75 -0.59
N LEU A 84 -4.14 -7.07 -0.83
CA LEU A 84 -4.79 -7.05 -2.12
C LEU A 84 -6.08 -6.23 -2.08
N GLU A 85 -6.22 -5.31 -3.02
CA GLU A 85 -7.45 -4.53 -3.23
C GLU A 85 -7.71 -4.44 -4.75
N PRO A 86 -8.86 -4.93 -5.25
CA PRO A 86 -9.24 -4.76 -6.64
C PRO A 86 -9.59 -3.30 -6.93
N ALA A 87 -9.51 -2.89 -8.20
CA ALA A 87 -9.91 -1.55 -8.58
C ALA A 87 -11.40 -1.30 -8.31
N LEU A 88 -11.70 -0.08 -7.85
CA LEU A 88 -13.04 0.37 -7.49
C LEU A 88 -14.00 0.33 -8.69
N LEU A 89 -15.20 -0.22 -8.49
CA LEU A 89 -16.31 -0.08 -9.45
C LEU A 89 -17.06 1.25 -9.23
N PRO A 90 -17.74 1.80 -10.25
CA PRO A 90 -18.53 3.01 -10.10
C PRO A 90 -19.64 2.94 -9.03
N THR A 91 -20.05 1.73 -8.66
CA THR A 91 -21.12 1.45 -7.69
C THR A 91 -20.63 1.21 -6.26
N ASP A 92 -19.31 1.14 -6.07
CA ASP A 92 -18.73 0.78 -4.78
C ASP A 92 -18.67 1.98 -3.83
N ARG A 93 -18.57 1.67 -2.53
CA ARG A 93 -18.37 2.67 -1.49
C ARG A 93 -16.91 3.08 -1.42
N ILE A 94 -16.68 4.35 -1.08
CA ILE A 94 -15.33 4.87 -0.76
C ILE A 94 -15.24 4.97 0.76
N ASP A 95 -15.02 3.83 1.43
CA ASP A 95 -14.99 3.76 2.90
C ASP A 95 -13.63 4.19 3.50
N GLY A 96 -12.58 4.29 2.68
CA GLY A 96 -11.28 4.87 3.03
C GLY A 96 -11.09 6.27 2.45
N HIS A 97 -10.07 6.46 1.62
CA HIS A 97 -9.82 7.72 0.90
C HIS A 97 -9.38 7.42 -0.55
N PHE A 98 -9.13 8.45 -1.36
CA PHE A 98 -8.65 8.24 -2.73
C PHE A 98 -7.23 7.68 -2.73
N VAL A 99 -7.12 6.38 -3.05
CA VAL A 99 -5.85 5.69 -3.29
C VAL A 99 -5.72 5.41 -4.78
N LEU A 100 -4.64 5.87 -5.39
CA LEU A 100 -4.36 5.69 -6.82
C LEU A 100 -3.61 4.39 -7.09
N GLY A 101 -2.90 3.89 -6.08
CA GLY A 101 -1.95 2.79 -6.21
C GLY A 101 -0.60 3.26 -6.77
N HIS A 102 -0.28 4.56 -6.59
CA HIS A 102 0.92 5.21 -7.10
C HIS A 102 1.84 5.54 -5.92
N VAL A 103 2.55 4.52 -5.45
CA VAL A 103 3.46 4.62 -4.31
C VAL A 103 4.54 5.68 -4.53
N ASP A 104 4.66 6.59 -3.57
CA ASP A 104 5.60 7.70 -3.60
C ASP A 104 6.98 7.30 -3.07
N THR A 105 6.99 6.54 -1.98
CA THR A 105 8.19 6.19 -1.23
C THR A 105 7.93 5.00 -0.30
N THR A 106 8.87 4.71 0.58
CA THR A 106 8.70 3.75 1.67
C THR A 106 8.87 4.43 3.03
N ALA A 107 8.24 3.87 4.05
CA ALA A 107 8.46 4.23 5.45
C ALA A 107 8.90 2.99 6.24
N THR A 108 9.74 3.19 7.25
CA THR A 108 10.26 2.10 8.09
C THR A 108 9.55 2.12 9.44
N LEU A 109 8.99 0.99 9.85
CA LEU A 109 8.42 0.83 11.18
C LEU A 109 9.53 0.87 12.23
N ILE A 110 9.48 1.81 13.17
CA ILE A 110 10.49 1.99 14.21
C ILE A 110 9.97 1.64 15.61
N LYS A 111 8.65 1.68 15.83
CA LYS A 111 8.06 1.38 17.14
C LYS A 111 6.67 0.76 16.99
N LYS A 112 6.33 -0.13 17.93
CA LYS A 112 4.98 -0.66 18.15
C LYS A 112 4.63 -0.51 19.62
N VAL A 113 3.47 0.06 19.93
CA VAL A 113 2.99 0.23 21.30
C VAL A 113 1.54 -0.22 21.36
N VAL A 114 1.21 -1.08 22.33
CA VAL A 114 -0.20 -1.40 22.61
C VAL A 114 -0.81 -0.23 23.35
N ASP A 115 -1.92 0.29 22.83
CA ASP A 115 -2.68 1.38 23.42
C ASP A 115 -4.13 0.93 23.57
N ASP A 116 -4.47 0.46 24.77
CA ASP A 116 -5.76 -0.17 25.10
C ASP A 116 -6.15 -1.29 24.11
N ASN A 117 -7.17 -1.05 23.28
CA ASN A 117 -7.66 -2.00 22.30
C ASN A 117 -6.99 -1.88 20.92
N ALA A 118 -6.09 -0.91 20.73
CA ALA A 118 -5.40 -0.64 19.48
C ALA A 118 -3.88 -0.87 19.62
N ILE A 119 -3.19 -0.84 18.48
CA ILE A 119 -1.73 -0.82 18.43
C ILE A 119 -1.31 0.40 17.63
N ASP A 120 -0.47 1.22 18.23
CA ASP A 120 0.22 2.32 17.59
C ASP A 120 1.46 1.82 16.85
N PHE A 121 1.55 2.19 15.58
CA PHE A 121 2.68 1.93 14.71
C PHE A 121 3.34 3.26 14.38
N GLU A 122 4.59 3.43 14.83
CA GLU A 122 5.39 4.61 14.52
C GLU A 122 6.32 4.32 13.36
N PHE A 123 6.24 5.14 12.32
CA PHE A 123 7.01 5.01 11.10
C PHE A 123 7.91 6.22 10.89
N THR A 124 9.15 5.99 10.43
CA THR A 124 10.02 7.05 9.90
C THR A 124 9.91 7.12 8.38
N ILE A 125 9.92 8.33 7.84
CA ILE A 125 9.87 8.61 6.40
C ILE A 125 10.99 9.60 5.99
N GLY A 126 11.36 9.61 4.72
CA GLY A 126 12.34 10.56 4.19
C GLY A 126 11.86 12.03 4.34
N ASN A 127 12.80 12.93 4.63
CA ASN A 127 12.51 14.35 4.89
C ASN A 127 11.73 15.04 3.76
N ASP A 128 11.97 14.65 2.50
CA ASP A 128 11.32 15.23 1.32
C ASP A 128 9.80 15.03 1.31
N PHE A 129 9.31 14.02 2.05
CA PHE A 129 7.89 13.67 2.13
C PHE A 129 7.14 14.26 3.33
N LYS A 130 7.84 14.90 4.28
CA LYS A 130 7.25 15.47 5.51
C LYS A 130 6.05 16.37 5.25
N GLN A 131 6.14 17.21 4.22
CA GLN A 131 5.09 18.18 3.87
C GLN A 131 3.75 17.52 3.49
N TYR A 132 3.75 16.25 3.09
CA TYR A 132 2.56 15.49 2.70
C TYR A 132 1.93 14.72 3.87
N ILE A 133 2.57 14.73 5.05
CA ILE A 133 2.15 14.00 6.24
C ILE A 133 1.59 15.01 7.24
N VAL A 134 0.27 14.98 7.44
CA VAL A 134 -0.41 15.92 8.32
C VAL A 134 -1.18 15.17 9.40
N GLU A 135 -1.19 15.71 10.62
CA GLU A 135 -1.98 15.14 11.71
C GLU A 135 -3.47 15.14 11.34
N LYS A 136 -4.15 14.02 11.62
CA LYS A 136 -5.54 13.72 11.21
C LYS A 136 -5.75 13.63 9.69
N GLY A 137 -4.68 13.67 8.90
CA GLY A 137 -4.72 13.38 7.46
C GLY A 137 -4.79 11.89 7.15
N SER A 138 -5.12 11.60 5.91
CA SER A 138 -5.12 10.25 5.34
C SER A 138 -3.75 9.86 4.80
N ILE A 139 -3.43 8.57 4.89
CA ILE A 139 -2.24 7.97 4.29
C ILE A 139 -2.54 6.53 3.91
N ALA A 140 -1.97 6.04 2.81
CA ALA A 140 -2.02 4.63 2.46
C ALA A 140 -0.67 3.95 2.74
N LEU A 141 -0.67 2.93 3.61
CA LEU A 141 0.51 2.14 3.96
C LEU A 141 0.34 0.69 3.51
N ASP A 142 1.18 0.21 2.59
CA ASP A 142 0.96 -1.06 1.89
C ASP A 142 -0.48 -1.20 1.36
N GLY A 143 -1.04 -0.07 0.89
CA GLY A 143 -2.40 0.03 0.40
C GLY A 143 -3.47 0.20 1.49
N VAL A 144 -3.16 0.06 2.77
CA VAL A 144 -4.14 0.25 3.85
C VAL A 144 -4.36 1.74 4.10
N SER A 145 -5.60 2.21 3.91
CA SER A 145 -6.04 3.56 4.25
C SER A 145 -6.07 3.73 5.76
N LEU A 146 -5.31 4.70 6.27
CA LEU A 146 -5.13 4.96 7.69
C LEU A 146 -5.20 6.45 7.99
N THR A 147 -5.57 6.78 9.23
CA THR A 147 -5.52 8.14 9.76
C THR A 147 -4.23 8.34 10.56
N ILE A 148 -3.49 9.40 10.24
CA ILE A 148 -2.30 9.79 11.01
C ILE A 148 -2.76 10.36 12.35
N VAL A 149 -2.39 9.71 13.45
CA VAL A 149 -2.80 10.16 14.79
C VAL A 149 -1.91 11.26 15.32
N LYS A 150 -0.62 11.25 14.94
CA LYS A 150 0.40 12.22 15.38
C LYS A 150 1.55 12.30 14.37
N VAL A 151 2.13 13.48 14.23
CA VAL A 151 3.36 13.73 13.46
C VAL A 151 4.44 14.25 14.40
N ILE A 152 5.66 13.70 14.30
CA ILE A 152 6.80 14.05 15.14
C ILE A 152 8.04 14.14 14.24
N GLU A 153 8.43 15.35 13.85
CA GLU A 153 9.54 15.57 12.91
C GLU A 153 9.42 14.75 11.61
N ASN A 154 10.28 13.73 11.42
CA ASN A 154 10.28 12.78 10.29
C ASN A 154 9.52 11.49 10.58
N HIS A 155 8.83 11.41 11.71
CA HIS A 155 8.04 10.26 12.11
C HIS A 155 6.56 10.60 12.10
N PHE A 156 5.74 9.57 11.94
CA PHE A 156 4.32 9.66 12.12
C PHE A 156 3.78 8.38 12.74
N ILE A 157 2.66 8.51 13.42
CA ILE A 157 2.00 7.41 14.11
C ILE A 157 0.64 7.18 13.45
N VAL A 158 0.32 5.90 13.25
CA VAL A 158 -1.02 5.43 12.89
C VAL A 158 -1.46 4.43 13.95
N SER A 159 -2.73 4.47 14.35
CA SER A 159 -3.28 3.54 15.34
C SER A 159 -4.24 2.58 14.64
N LEU A 160 -4.04 1.28 14.84
CA LEU A 160 -4.85 0.25 14.19
C LEU A 160 -5.60 -0.58 15.21
N ILE A 161 -6.89 -0.76 14.94
CA ILE A 161 -7.77 -1.66 15.70
C ILE A 161 -7.49 -3.13 15.35
N PRO A 162 -7.92 -4.09 16.20
CA PRO A 162 -7.62 -5.51 16.01
C PRO A 162 -8.18 -6.08 14.70
N HIS A 163 -9.31 -5.55 14.23
CA HIS A 163 -9.91 -5.94 12.95
C HIS A 163 -8.96 -5.64 11.78
N THR A 164 -8.50 -4.39 11.63
CA THR A 164 -7.57 -4.00 10.55
C THR A 164 -6.26 -4.78 10.62
N ILE A 165 -5.73 -5.03 11.82
CA ILE A 165 -4.50 -5.83 11.99
C ILE A 165 -4.72 -7.26 11.49
N LYS A 166 -5.86 -7.87 11.81
CA LYS A 166 -6.19 -9.24 11.44
C LYS A 166 -6.39 -9.41 9.93
N GLU A 167 -7.09 -8.48 9.31
CA GLU A 167 -7.48 -8.54 7.89
C GLU A 167 -6.40 -8.01 6.94
N THR A 168 -5.27 -7.51 7.46
CA THR A 168 -4.15 -7.01 6.63
C THR A 168 -2.82 -7.66 6.99
N THR A 169 -1.78 -7.35 6.21
CA THR A 169 -0.40 -7.79 6.47
C THR A 169 0.22 -7.15 7.72
N PHE A 170 -0.42 -6.17 8.36
CA PHE A 170 0.11 -5.49 9.56
C PHE A 170 0.35 -6.45 10.74
N LYS A 171 -0.40 -7.56 10.84
CA LYS A 171 -0.13 -8.63 11.84
C LYS A 171 1.24 -9.28 11.69
N TYR A 172 1.85 -9.24 10.51
CA TYR A 172 3.17 -9.83 10.25
C TYR A 172 4.31 -8.81 10.34
N LEU A 173 3.99 -7.51 10.40
CA LEU A 173 4.97 -6.44 10.34
C LEU A 173 5.86 -6.43 11.59
N LYS A 174 7.17 -6.29 11.41
CA LYS A 174 8.16 -6.20 12.50
C LYS A 174 8.92 -4.87 12.44
N ILE A 175 9.43 -4.42 13.59
CA ILE A 175 10.31 -3.25 13.65
C ILE A 175 11.47 -3.45 12.65
N GLY A 176 11.79 -2.40 11.89
CA GLY A 176 12.76 -2.40 10.79
C GLY A 176 12.19 -2.82 9.43
N ASN A 177 10.95 -3.31 9.36
CA ASN A 177 10.29 -3.55 8.07
C ASN A 177 9.89 -2.23 7.41
N GLN A 178 9.91 -2.25 6.08
CA GLN A 178 9.45 -1.14 5.25
C GLN A 178 8.07 -1.45 4.70
N VAL A 179 7.25 -0.41 4.60
CA VAL A 179 5.95 -0.43 3.94
C VAL A 179 5.95 0.59 2.80
N ASN A 180 5.20 0.30 1.75
CA ASN A 180 4.92 1.27 0.70
C ASN A 180 4.10 2.42 1.26
N VAL A 181 4.41 3.65 0.84
CA VAL A 181 3.68 4.85 1.23
C VAL A 181 3.12 5.52 -0.01
N GLU A 182 1.81 5.72 -0.02
CA GLU A 182 1.15 6.67 -0.90
C GLU A 182 0.53 7.77 -0.03
N THR A 183 0.93 9.02 -0.27
CA THR A 183 0.40 10.19 0.44
C THR A 183 -0.87 10.67 -0.25
N ASP A 184 -1.79 11.26 0.51
CA ASP A 184 -3.07 11.76 -0.01
C ASP A 184 -2.90 12.67 -1.23
N ILE A 185 -3.56 12.29 -2.33
CA ILE A 185 -3.55 13.02 -3.59
C ILE A 185 -4.08 14.46 -3.44
N LEU A 186 -5.04 14.70 -2.54
CA LEU A 186 -5.55 16.03 -2.25
C LEU A 186 -4.45 16.94 -1.70
N GLY A 187 -3.64 16.42 -0.78
CA GLY A 187 -2.48 17.11 -0.23
C GLY A 187 -1.46 17.48 -1.31
N LYS A 188 -1.20 16.57 -2.27
CA LYS A 188 -0.30 16.83 -3.40
C LYS A 188 -0.76 17.98 -4.28
N TYR A 189 -2.04 18.02 -4.64
CA TYR A 189 -2.59 19.11 -5.48
C TYR A 189 -2.59 20.46 -4.77
N ILE A 190 -2.88 20.49 -3.46
CA ILE A 190 -2.82 21.73 -2.68
C ILE A 190 -1.39 22.28 -2.64
N LEU A 191 -0.40 21.41 -2.39
CA LEU A 191 1.00 21.81 -2.31
C LEU A 191 1.57 22.19 -3.68
N SER A 192 1.16 21.53 -4.77
CA SER A 192 1.60 21.90 -6.12
C SER A 192 1.14 23.31 -6.46
N LYS A 193 -0.10 23.68 -6.10
CA LYS A 193 -0.63 25.03 -6.33
C LYS A 193 0.04 26.09 -5.46
N LYS A 194 0.38 25.77 -4.21
CA LYS A 194 1.10 26.71 -3.33
C LYS A 194 2.47 27.13 -3.88
N ARG A 195 3.12 26.28 -4.68
CA ARG A 195 4.39 26.61 -5.34
C ARG A 195 4.22 27.63 -6.47
N ASP A 196 3.05 27.69 -7.11
CA ASP A 196 2.76 28.61 -8.21
C ASP A 196 2.47 30.05 -7.72
N PHE A 197 2.05 30.24 -6.46
CA PHE A 197 1.71 31.56 -5.90
C PHE A 197 2.87 32.29 -5.20
N ASN A 198 3.97 31.57 -4.93
CA ASN A 198 5.18 32.14 -4.31
C ASN A 198 6.33 32.30 -5.33
N GLY A 199 6.01 32.24 -6.63
CA GLY A 199 6.91 32.50 -7.75
C GLY A 199 6.76 33.91 -8.30
#